data_AF-A0A9C6TY38-F1
#
_entry.id   AF-A0A9C6TY38-F1
#
_cell.length_a   1.000
_cell.length_b   1.000
_cell.length_c   1.000
_cell.angle_alpha   90.00
_cell.angle_beta   90.00
_cell.angle_gamma   90.00
#
_symmetry.space_group_name_H-M   'P 1'
#
loop_
_entity.id
_entity.type
_entity.pdbx_description
1 polymer ?
#
loop_
_entity_poly.entity_id
_entity_poly.type
_entity_poly.pdbx_seq_one_letter_code
_entity_poly.pdbx_strand_id
1 'polypeptide(L)'
;MNKVCWPYFDPEFDSLTERIYGPPCRVSIDNESMDGCTVVKVDSVNKQGLLLEVVQVLTDMNLQIYKSFISSDAGWFMDVFHVRDEHGNKLTDQKVINYIQRVLQFPNNIKRDLMVHPNEQHTAIELTGADRPGLLSEISAALTDLHCNVVEAHAWSHNARLACVAYISDQSTDTAIDDPSRLATIQGHLTTVLRATTDPNEKGLDSSPNHPDVKTSEFLGGEGTMTTVERRLHQMMLSVRDFESPSTKERRKRMVKIESCDEKGYSIVSIDCKDRPRLMFDTVCTLTDMQYVIFHASISSHEAYAFQEYFIRHIDGYALNTASEKERVINCLEAAIERRVCEVIN
;
A
#
# COMPACT_ATOMS: atom_id res chain seq x y z
N MET A 1 -22.30 -48.81 -8.78
CA MET A 1 -21.06 -48.08 -8.45
C MET A 1 -20.68 -47.23 -9.66
N ASN A 2 -21.02 -45.94 -9.65
CA ASN A 2 -20.66 -45.03 -10.75
C ASN A 2 -19.24 -44.52 -10.50
N LYS A 3 -18.27 -44.95 -11.33
CA LYS A 3 -16.93 -44.36 -11.38
C LYS A 3 -17.04 -43.01 -12.07
N VAL A 4 -16.90 -41.94 -11.30
CA VAL A 4 -16.74 -40.58 -11.81
C VAL A 4 -15.35 -40.49 -12.42
N CYS A 5 -15.27 -40.34 -13.74
CA CYS A 5 -14.02 -40.11 -14.46
C CYS A 5 -13.75 -38.60 -14.46
N TRP A 6 -12.72 -38.16 -13.76
CA TRP A 6 -12.25 -36.79 -13.83
C TRP A 6 -11.44 -36.60 -15.12
N PRO A 7 -11.56 -35.46 -15.82
CA PRO A 7 -10.73 -35.18 -16.99
C PRO A 7 -9.26 -35.19 -16.56
N TYR A 8 -8.46 -36.01 -17.24
CA TYR A 8 -7.00 -36.03 -17.07
C TYR A 8 -6.45 -34.68 -17.53
N PHE A 9 -5.95 -33.89 -16.58
CA PHE A 9 -5.17 -32.70 -16.86
C PHE A 9 -3.71 -33.11 -16.96
N ASP A 10 -3.11 -32.85 -18.12
CA ASP A 10 -1.70 -33.10 -18.35
C ASP A 10 -0.88 -31.98 -17.69
N PRO A 11 -0.03 -32.28 -16.68
CA PRO A 11 0.80 -31.29 -16.00
C PRO A 11 1.75 -30.54 -16.93
N GLU A 12 2.06 -31.09 -18.12
CA GLU A 12 2.92 -30.41 -19.09
C GLU A 12 2.29 -29.12 -19.63
N PHE A 13 0.95 -28.99 -19.62
CA PHE A 13 0.26 -27.76 -20.05
C PHE A 13 0.49 -26.59 -19.08
N ASP A 14 0.71 -26.85 -17.80
CA ASP A 14 1.00 -25.78 -16.82
C ASP A 14 2.33 -25.07 -17.15
N SER A 15 3.30 -25.80 -17.70
CA SER A 15 4.61 -25.26 -18.11
C SER A 15 4.64 -24.73 -19.55
N LEU A 16 3.58 -24.94 -20.35
CA LEU A 16 3.59 -24.66 -21.79
C LEU A 16 3.82 -23.18 -22.09
N THR A 17 3.20 -22.30 -21.31
CA THR A 17 3.38 -20.84 -21.43
C THR A 17 4.83 -20.45 -21.11
N GLU A 18 5.43 -21.03 -20.08
CA GLU A 18 6.83 -20.77 -19.71
C GLU A 18 7.81 -21.30 -20.77
N ARG A 19 7.45 -22.41 -21.43
CA ARG A 19 8.26 -23.06 -22.46
C ARG A 19 8.20 -22.35 -23.81
N ILE A 20 7.06 -21.74 -24.14
CA ILE A 20 6.86 -20.98 -25.39
C ILE A 20 7.37 -19.54 -25.24
N TYR A 21 7.14 -18.90 -24.09
CA TYR A 21 7.34 -17.46 -23.91
C TYR A 21 8.50 -17.11 -22.95
N GLY A 22 9.16 -18.09 -22.33
CA GLY A 22 10.18 -17.88 -21.31
C GLY A 22 9.60 -17.78 -19.90
N PRO A 23 10.43 -17.60 -18.86
CA PRO A 23 9.95 -17.51 -17.49
C PRO A 23 8.89 -16.40 -17.34
N PRO A 24 7.87 -16.59 -16.50
CA PRO A 24 6.71 -15.70 -16.44
C PRO A 24 7.09 -14.28 -16.01
N CYS A 25 8.20 -14.13 -15.27
CA CYS A 25 8.82 -12.87 -14.91
C CYS A 25 10.34 -13.01 -15.08
N ARG A 26 10.96 -12.05 -15.78
CA ARG A 26 12.40 -11.94 -15.99
C ARG A 26 12.85 -10.58 -15.47
N VAL A 27 13.78 -10.60 -14.53
CA VAL A 27 14.40 -9.38 -13.99
C VAL A 27 15.83 -9.32 -14.46
N SER A 28 16.22 -8.18 -15.04
CA SER A 28 17.60 -7.87 -15.39
C SER A 28 18.02 -6.58 -14.71
N ILE A 29 19.25 -6.55 -14.22
CA ILE A 29 19.82 -5.36 -13.58
C ILE A 29 20.97 -4.88 -14.45
N ASP A 30 20.87 -3.63 -14.88
CA ASP A 30 21.88 -2.93 -15.65
C ASP A 30 22.53 -1.87 -14.76
N ASN A 31 23.76 -2.16 -14.39
CA ASN A 31 24.59 -1.29 -13.55
C ASN A 31 25.75 -0.68 -14.34
N GLU A 32 25.76 -0.76 -15.67
CA GLU A 32 26.88 -0.29 -16.50
C GLU A 32 26.47 0.87 -17.40
N SER A 33 25.21 0.91 -17.86
CA SER A 33 24.76 1.94 -18.81
C SER A 33 24.69 3.35 -18.25
N MET A 34 24.69 3.52 -16.92
CA MET A 34 24.63 4.83 -16.27
C MET A 34 25.50 4.90 -15.01
N ASP A 35 26.27 5.98 -14.85
CA ASP A 35 27.17 6.16 -13.72
C ASP A 35 26.43 6.53 -12.41
N GLY A 36 25.28 7.18 -12.53
CA GLY A 36 24.57 7.78 -11.39
C GLY A 36 23.44 6.95 -10.79
N CYS A 37 23.16 5.75 -11.30
CA CYS A 37 22.11 4.88 -10.77
C CYS A 37 22.23 3.43 -11.25
N THR A 38 21.45 2.56 -10.64
CA THR A 38 21.26 1.17 -11.06
C THR A 38 19.91 1.05 -11.77
N VAL A 39 19.85 0.38 -12.91
CA VAL A 39 18.60 0.19 -13.67
C VAL A 39 18.08 -1.22 -13.43
N VAL A 40 16.88 -1.33 -12.89
CA VAL A 40 16.15 -2.59 -12.72
C VAL A 40 15.10 -2.69 -13.81
N LYS A 41 15.16 -3.72 -14.65
CA LYS A 41 14.18 -4.00 -15.70
C LYS A 41 13.41 -5.26 -15.36
N VAL A 42 12.09 -5.17 -15.37
CA VAL A 42 11.18 -6.27 -15.07
C VAL A 42 10.31 -6.53 -16.29
N ASP A 43 10.54 -7.67 -16.95
CA ASP A 43 9.72 -8.16 -18.05
C ASP A 43 8.82 -9.28 -17.54
N SER A 44 7.50 -9.20 -17.71
CA SER A 44 6.59 -10.26 -17.26
C SER A 44 5.41 -10.44 -18.20
N VAL A 45 4.85 -11.65 -18.24
CA VAL A 45 3.51 -11.87 -18.78
C VAL A 45 2.53 -11.13 -17.85
N ASN A 46 1.56 -10.41 -18.44
CA ASN A 46 0.69 -9.50 -17.71
C ASN A 46 -0.05 -10.20 -16.56
N LYS A 47 0.35 -9.89 -15.32
CA LYS A 47 -0.34 -10.28 -14.09
C LYS A 47 -0.77 -9.00 -13.38
N GLN A 48 -2.07 -8.87 -13.15
CA GLN A 48 -2.62 -7.76 -12.37
C GLN A 48 -1.96 -7.73 -10.98
N GLY A 49 -1.47 -6.55 -10.57
CA GLY A 49 -0.85 -6.34 -9.26
C GLY A 49 0.67 -6.46 -9.20
N LEU A 50 1.35 -6.92 -10.27
CA LEU A 50 2.82 -7.08 -10.27
C LEU A 50 3.57 -5.76 -10.02
N LEU A 51 3.13 -4.65 -10.63
CA LEU A 51 3.73 -3.32 -10.43
C LEU A 51 3.80 -2.96 -8.94
N LEU A 52 2.71 -3.17 -8.20
CA LEU A 52 2.67 -2.86 -6.79
C LEU A 52 3.61 -3.76 -5.99
N GLU A 53 3.69 -5.05 -6.31
CA GLU A 53 4.64 -5.96 -5.66
C GLU A 53 6.10 -5.53 -5.89
N VAL A 54 6.44 -5.13 -7.13
CA VAL A 54 7.79 -4.64 -7.45
C VAL A 54 8.10 -3.36 -6.69
N VAL A 55 7.18 -2.39 -6.70
CA VAL A 55 7.35 -1.12 -5.97
C VAL A 55 7.44 -1.34 -4.46
N GLN A 56 6.69 -2.30 -3.91
CA GLN A 56 6.79 -2.71 -2.50
C GLN A 56 8.18 -3.25 -2.17
N VAL A 57 8.68 -4.21 -2.94
CA VAL A 57 10.02 -4.78 -2.72
C VAL A 57 11.11 -3.70 -2.77
N LEU A 58 11.09 -2.83 -3.78
CA LEU A 58 12.07 -1.76 -3.91
C LEU A 58 11.98 -0.78 -2.73
N THR A 59 10.76 -0.52 -2.25
CA THR A 59 10.51 0.36 -1.09
C THR A 59 10.95 -0.26 0.24
N ASP A 60 10.67 -1.55 0.46
CA ASP A 60 11.11 -2.30 1.64
C ASP A 60 12.65 -2.37 1.74
N MET A 61 13.33 -2.32 0.59
CA MET A 61 14.79 -2.23 0.51
C MET A 61 15.34 -0.80 0.66
N ASN A 62 14.49 0.18 1.01
CA ASN A 62 14.82 1.61 1.10
C ASN A 62 15.48 2.18 -0.16
N LEU A 63 15.15 1.64 -1.34
CA LEU A 63 15.66 2.15 -2.61
C LEU A 63 14.84 3.34 -3.09
N GLN A 64 15.54 4.38 -3.54
CA GLN A 64 14.91 5.57 -4.11
C GLN A 64 14.65 5.37 -5.61
N ILE A 65 13.38 5.37 -6.01
CA ILE A 65 12.97 5.37 -7.42
C ILE A 65 12.86 6.83 -7.88
N TYR A 66 13.87 7.34 -8.60
CA TYR A 66 13.85 8.72 -9.09
C TYR A 66 13.42 8.82 -10.55
N LYS A 67 13.41 7.71 -11.29
CA LYS A 67 12.90 7.66 -12.66
C LYS A 67 12.36 6.27 -12.96
N SER A 68 11.17 6.18 -13.54
CA SER A 68 10.67 4.91 -14.03
C SER A 68 9.76 5.03 -15.24
N PHE A 69 9.70 3.94 -16.01
CA PHE A 69 8.81 3.78 -17.15
C PHE A 69 8.09 2.45 -16.99
N ILE A 70 6.76 2.50 -17.05
CA ILE A 70 5.88 1.36 -16.87
C ILE A 70 5.09 1.20 -18.17
N SER A 71 5.00 -0.03 -18.68
CA SER A 71 4.21 -0.33 -19.88
C SER A 71 3.60 -1.71 -19.80
N SER A 72 2.29 -1.82 -19.99
CA SER A 72 1.50 -3.06 -20.01
C SER A 72 0.70 -3.13 -21.30
N ASP A 73 1.32 -3.65 -22.36
CA ASP A 73 0.76 -3.72 -23.71
C ASP A 73 0.72 -5.15 -24.23
N ALA A 74 -0.33 -5.47 -24.99
CA ALA A 74 -0.41 -6.72 -25.77
C ALA A 74 -0.13 -8.01 -24.97
N GLY A 75 -0.50 -8.03 -23.67
CA GLY A 75 -0.30 -9.18 -22.79
C GLY A 75 1.09 -9.28 -22.16
N TRP A 76 1.94 -8.28 -22.40
CA TRP A 76 3.29 -8.17 -21.85
C TRP A 76 3.43 -6.90 -21.03
N PHE A 77 4.31 -6.96 -20.05
CA PHE A 77 4.64 -5.83 -19.21
C PHE A 77 6.15 -5.65 -19.16
N MET A 78 6.60 -4.42 -19.38
CA MET A 78 8.00 -4.02 -19.30
C MET A 78 8.10 -2.79 -18.42
N ASP A 79 8.71 -2.99 -17.27
CA ASP A 79 8.97 -1.93 -16.32
C ASP A 79 10.46 -1.67 -16.19
N VAL A 80 10.80 -0.39 -16.12
CA VAL A 80 12.17 0.07 -15.94
C VAL A 80 12.21 1.03 -14.77
N PHE A 81 12.95 0.67 -13.72
CA PHE A 81 13.16 1.50 -12.54
C PHE A 81 14.62 1.93 -12.46
N HIS A 82 14.84 3.23 -12.31
CA HIS A 82 16.16 3.79 -12.02
C HIS A 82 16.23 4.00 -10.52
N VAL A 83 17.05 3.20 -9.86
CA VAL A 83 17.13 3.13 -8.41
C VAL A 83 18.48 3.61 -7.89
N ARG A 84 18.43 4.20 -6.70
CA ARG A 84 19.56 4.58 -5.87
C ARG A 84 19.37 4.03 -4.47
N ASP A 85 20.44 3.95 -3.69
CA ASP A 85 20.34 3.68 -2.25
C ASP A 85 19.68 4.86 -1.50
N GLU A 86 19.49 4.70 -0.19
CA GLU A 86 18.90 5.71 0.68
C GLU A 86 19.71 7.01 0.78
N HIS A 87 20.99 6.97 0.41
CA HIS A 87 21.89 8.12 0.36
C HIS A 87 21.97 8.77 -1.03
N GLY A 88 21.19 8.27 -2.01
CA GLY A 88 21.17 8.77 -3.37
C GLY A 88 22.32 8.29 -4.26
N ASN A 89 23.07 7.27 -3.84
CA ASN A 89 24.16 6.70 -4.63
C ASN A 89 23.70 5.49 -5.44
N LYS A 90 24.48 5.17 -6.47
CA LYS A 90 24.33 3.95 -7.26
C LYS A 90 24.66 2.72 -6.41
N LEU A 91 23.96 1.61 -6.65
CA LEU A 91 24.23 0.36 -5.93
C LEU A 91 25.56 -0.23 -6.40
N THR A 92 26.46 -0.48 -5.44
CA THR A 92 27.79 -1.05 -5.68
C THR A 92 27.96 -2.44 -5.08
N ASP A 93 27.17 -2.76 -4.04
CA ASP A 93 27.20 -4.09 -3.43
C ASP A 93 26.50 -5.13 -4.32
N GLN A 94 27.30 -6.04 -4.89
CA GLN A 94 26.80 -7.13 -5.72
C GLN A 94 25.83 -8.05 -4.97
N LYS A 95 25.94 -8.17 -3.64
CA LYS A 95 25.00 -8.97 -2.83
C LYS A 95 23.60 -8.36 -2.86
N VAL A 96 23.51 -7.03 -2.72
CA VAL A 96 22.23 -6.29 -2.79
C VAL A 96 21.64 -6.43 -4.19
N ILE A 97 22.45 -6.23 -5.24
CA ILE A 97 22.01 -6.38 -6.64
C ILE A 97 21.48 -7.80 -6.91
N ASN A 98 22.23 -8.84 -6.52
CA ASN A 98 21.80 -10.22 -6.67
C ASN A 98 20.52 -10.53 -5.88
N TYR A 99 20.38 -9.93 -4.70
CA TYR A 99 19.19 -10.07 -3.87
C TYR A 99 17.96 -9.44 -4.55
N ILE A 100 18.06 -8.20 -5.06
CA ILE A 100 16.99 -7.54 -5.84
C ILE A 100 16.53 -8.44 -6.98
N GLN A 101 17.48 -8.95 -7.78
CA GLN A 101 17.18 -9.80 -8.92
C GLN A 101 16.43 -11.06 -8.49
N ARG A 102 16.87 -11.72 -7.42
CA ARG A 102 16.22 -12.93 -6.89
C ARG A 102 14.82 -12.64 -6.36
N VAL A 103 14.63 -11.52 -5.63
CA VAL A 103 13.37 -11.20 -4.97
C VAL A 103 12.29 -10.83 -5.98
N LEU A 104 12.65 -10.01 -6.97
CA LEU A 104 11.73 -9.58 -8.01
C LEU A 104 11.40 -10.69 -9.02
N GLN A 105 12.30 -11.66 -9.25
CA GLN A 105 12.00 -12.82 -10.11
C GLN A 105 10.97 -13.75 -9.47
N PHE A 106 10.91 -13.82 -8.13
CA PHE A 106 9.98 -14.69 -7.41
C PHE A 106 9.27 -13.95 -6.25
N PRO A 107 8.45 -12.92 -6.52
CA PRO A 107 7.81 -12.13 -5.46
C PRO A 107 6.93 -13.00 -4.54
N ASN A 108 6.26 -13.99 -5.12
CA ASN A 108 5.36 -14.91 -4.42
C ASN A 108 6.05 -16.00 -3.59
N ASN A 109 7.31 -16.36 -3.90
CA ASN A 109 8.03 -17.38 -3.12
C ASN A 109 8.67 -16.80 -1.86
N ILE A 110 8.97 -15.50 -1.84
CA ILE A 110 9.57 -14.84 -0.68
C ILE A 110 8.52 -14.50 0.37
N LYS A 111 7.26 -14.25 -0.02
CA LYS A 111 6.15 -14.33 0.94
C LYS A 111 6.22 -15.66 1.69
N ARG A 112 6.42 -16.80 1.03
CA ARG A 112 6.54 -18.10 1.72
C ARG A 112 7.84 -18.28 2.52
N ASP A 113 8.99 -17.86 2.00
CA ASP A 113 10.32 -18.10 2.63
C ASP A 113 10.62 -17.12 3.79
N LEU A 114 10.13 -15.87 3.73
CA LEU A 114 10.10 -14.95 4.88
C LEU A 114 8.97 -15.28 5.86
N MET A 115 7.89 -15.93 5.40
CA MET A 115 6.86 -16.52 6.28
C MET A 115 7.24 -17.91 6.82
N VAL A 116 8.50 -18.38 6.71
CA VAL A 116 8.91 -19.67 7.32
C VAL A 116 9.00 -19.58 8.85
N HIS A 117 8.96 -18.38 9.44
CA HIS A 117 8.69 -18.23 10.88
C HIS A 117 7.81 -17.00 11.14
N PRO A 118 6.46 -17.09 11.01
CA PRO A 118 5.62 -16.22 11.79
C PRO A 118 5.80 -16.73 13.21
N ASN A 119 6.64 -16.06 14.00
CA ASN A 119 6.44 -16.14 15.42
C ASN A 119 5.03 -15.57 15.66
N GLU A 120 4.06 -16.46 15.83
CA GLU A 120 2.68 -16.24 16.33
C GLU A 120 2.74 -15.67 17.77
N GLN A 121 3.62 -14.72 18.02
CA GLN A 121 3.94 -14.19 19.35
C GLN A 121 3.10 -12.97 19.68
N HIS A 122 2.44 -12.38 18.69
CA HIS A 122 1.69 -11.13 18.87
C HIS A 122 0.35 -11.19 18.13
N THR A 123 -0.67 -10.60 18.74
CA THR A 123 -1.98 -10.37 18.14
C THR A 123 -1.97 -8.99 17.48
N ALA A 124 -2.36 -8.93 16.20
CA ALA A 124 -2.56 -7.67 15.51
C ALA A 124 -3.98 -7.14 15.74
N ILE A 125 -4.10 -5.88 16.15
CA ILE A 125 -5.36 -5.13 16.24
C ILE A 125 -5.33 -3.93 15.30
N GLU A 126 -6.44 -3.70 14.62
CA GLU A 126 -6.67 -2.59 13.71
C GLU A 126 -7.72 -1.65 14.30
N LEU A 127 -7.40 -0.36 14.36
CA LEU A 127 -8.21 0.68 14.95
C LEU A 127 -8.48 1.75 13.90
N THR A 128 -9.76 2.12 13.72
CA THR A 128 -10.12 3.32 12.95
C THR A 128 -11.09 4.20 13.72
N GLY A 129 -10.98 5.51 13.57
CA GLY A 129 -11.84 6.45 14.28
C GLY A 129 -11.59 7.91 13.94
N ALA A 130 -12.26 8.79 14.67
CA ALA A 130 -11.95 10.23 14.63
C ALA A 130 -10.69 10.49 15.45
N ASP A 131 -9.70 11.17 14.87
CA ASP A 131 -8.49 11.56 15.58
C ASP A 131 -8.73 12.78 16.47
N ARG A 132 -8.10 12.78 17.65
CA ARG A 132 -8.17 13.88 18.60
C ARG A 132 -6.95 13.88 19.54
N PRO A 133 -6.61 15.05 20.11
CA PRO A 133 -5.58 15.13 21.14
C PRO A 133 -5.82 14.13 22.28
N GLY A 134 -4.78 13.40 22.67
CA GLY A 134 -4.81 12.43 23.76
C GLY A 134 -5.35 11.03 23.40
N LEU A 135 -5.89 10.82 22.19
CA LEU A 135 -6.49 9.54 21.81
C LEU A 135 -5.52 8.36 21.91
N LEU A 136 -4.30 8.49 21.38
CA LEU A 136 -3.29 7.43 21.48
C LEU A 136 -2.89 7.14 22.92
N SER A 137 -2.85 8.16 23.79
CA SER A 137 -2.58 7.98 25.22
C SER A 137 -3.69 7.18 25.91
N GLU A 138 -4.95 7.46 25.58
CA GLU A 138 -6.09 6.71 26.12
C GLU A 138 -6.13 5.26 25.59
N ILE A 139 -5.80 5.04 24.31
CA ILE A 139 -5.66 3.69 23.74
C ILE A 139 -4.55 2.93 24.49
N SER A 140 -3.39 3.56 24.69
CA SER A 140 -2.27 2.96 25.43
C SER A 140 -2.64 2.64 26.89
N ALA A 141 -3.37 3.53 27.55
CA ALA A 141 -3.85 3.31 28.91
C ALA A 141 -4.85 2.14 28.97
N ALA A 142 -5.81 2.10 28.04
CA ALA A 142 -6.79 1.01 27.96
C ALA A 142 -6.12 -0.35 27.71
N LEU A 143 -5.12 -0.42 26.83
CA LEU A 143 -4.35 -1.65 26.60
C LEU A 143 -3.57 -2.09 27.86
N THR A 144 -2.99 -1.13 28.57
CA THR A 144 -2.27 -1.39 29.84
C THR A 144 -3.22 -1.91 30.92
N ASP A 145 -4.40 -1.31 31.06
CA ASP A 145 -5.44 -1.73 32.02
C ASP A 145 -6.00 -3.13 31.69
N LEU A 146 -5.93 -3.54 30.42
CA LEU A 146 -6.31 -4.86 29.93
C LEU A 146 -5.16 -5.88 29.97
N HIS A 147 -4.04 -5.54 30.62
CA HIS A 147 -2.86 -6.40 30.74
C HIS A 147 -2.32 -6.84 29.37
N CYS A 148 -2.29 -5.91 28.41
CA CYS A 148 -1.70 -6.10 27.10
C CYS A 148 -0.39 -5.30 27.01
N ASN A 149 0.69 -5.95 26.58
CA ASN A 149 1.90 -5.25 26.15
C ASN A 149 1.68 -4.73 24.72
N VAL A 150 2.13 -3.52 24.42
CA VAL A 150 2.19 -2.99 23.05
C VAL A 150 3.61 -3.21 22.55
N VAL A 151 3.78 -4.13 21.61
CA VAL A 151 5.09 -4.49 21.04
C VAL A 151 5.48 -3.50 19.96
N GLU A 152 4.53 -3.18 19.09
CA GLU A 152 4.70 -2.22 18.01
C GLU A 152 3.36 -1.58 17.65
N ALA A 153 3.35 -0.32 17.25
CA ALA A 153 2.15 0.36 16.77
C ALA A 153 2.48 1.33 15.64
N HIS A 154 1.69 1.29 14.59
CA HIS A 154 1.77 2.19 13.45
C HIS A 154 0.45 2.94 13.31
N ALA A 155 0.49 4.26 13.46
CA ALA A 155 -0.69 5.11 13.43
C ALA A 155 -0.56 6.24 12.40
N TRP A 156 -1.60 6.43 11.58
CA TRP A 156 -1.74 7.52 10.62
C TRP A 156 -2.90 8.42 11.03
N SER A 157 -2.66 9.73 10.95
CA SER A 157 -3.67 10.76 11.12
C SER A 157 -3.73 11.68 9.90
N HIS A 158 -4.93 11.90 9.38
CA HIS A 158 -5.19 12.87 8.31
C HIS A 158 -6.65 13.31 8.36
N ASN A 159 -6.91 14.62 8.18
CA ASN A 159 -8.25 15.19 8.17
C ASN A 159 -9.15 14.73 9.35
N ALA A 160 -8.60 14.75 10.57
CA ALA A 160 -9.26 14.29 11.80
C ALA A 160 -9.72 12.81 11.76
N ARG A 161 -9.11 11.98 10.92
CA ARG A 161 -9.27 10.52 10.90
C ARG A 161 -8.00 9.85 11.40
N LEU A 162 -8.19 8.79 12.18
CA LEU A 162 -7.14 7.90 12.66
C LEU A 162 -7.28 6.53 11.99
N ALA A 163 -6.16 5.97 11.56
CA ALA A 163 -5.99 4.54 11.33
C ALA A 163 -4.77 4.06 12.12
N CYS A 164 -4.87 2.93 12.83
CA CYS A 164 -3.76 2.38 13.58
C CYS A 164 -3.74 0.85 13.51
N VAL A 165 -2.56 0.27 13.28
CA VAL A 165 -2.28 -1.16 13.41
C VAL A 165 -1.34 -1.32 14.59
N ALA A 166 -1.74 -2.08 15.61
CA ALA A 166 -0.90 -2.37 16.78
C ALA A 166 -0.74 -3.87 16.98
N TYR A 167 0.48 -4.29 17.28
CA TYR A 167 0.82 -5.65 17.67
C TYR A 167 0.92 -5.71 19.20
N ILE A 168 0.09 -6.55 19.79
CA ILE A 168 -0.04 -6.69 21.25
C ILE A 168 0.27 -8.13 21.70
N SER A 169 0.84 -8.27 22.89
CA SER A 169 0.99 -9.56 23.58
C SER A 169 0.31 -9.54 24.95
N ASP A 170 0.05 -10.72 25.48
CA ASP A 170 -0.33 -10.87 26.88
C ASP A 170 0.81 -10.43 27.81
N GLN A 171 0.52 -9.55 28.78
CA GLN A 171 1.53 -9.02 29.69
C GLN A 171 2.23 -10.09 30.57
N SER A 172 1.53 -11.19 30.88
CA SER A 172 2.02 -12.24 31.77
C SER A 172 2.79 -13.34 31.05
N THR A 173 2.38 -13.71 29.83
CA THR A 173 3.01 -14.78 29.06
C THR A 173 3.93 -14.28 27.96
N ASP A 174 3.82 -13.01 27.56
CA ASP A 174 4.51 -12.41 26.42
C ASP A 174 4.26 -13.16 25.11
N THR A 175 3.04 -13.69 24.95
CA THR A 175 2.59 -14.43 23.77
C THR A 175 1.34 -13.80 23.16
N ALA A 176 0.95 -14.30 21.98
CA ALA A 176 -0.28 -13.88 21.33
C ALA A 176 -1.51 -14.13 22.22
N ILE A 177 -2.49 -13.27 22.02
CA ILE A 177 -3.80 -13.31 22.66
C ILE A 177 -4.78 -13.99 21.69
N ASP A 178 -5.03 -15.28 21.89
CA ASP A 178 -5.92 -16.07 21.01
C ASP A 178 -7.30 -16.32 21.60
N ASP A 179 -7.51 -16.03 22.90
CA ASP A 179 -8.80 -16.24 23.56
C ASP A 179 -9.86 -15.28 23.00
N PRO A 180 -10.92 -15.79 22.32
CA PRO A 180 -11.92 -14.94 21.67
C PRO A 180 -12.69 -14.06 22.66
N SER A 181 -12.88 -14.51 23.90
CA SER A 181 -13.60 -13.76 24.93
C SER A 181 -12.79 -12.54 25.38
N ARG A 182 -11.49 -12.72 25.58
CA ARG A 182 -10.55 -11.65 25.87
C ARG A 182 -10.40 -10.69 24.70
N LEU A 183 -10.30 -11.19 23.47
CA LEU A 183 -10.27 -10.34 22.28
C LEU A 183 -11.53 -9.48 22.15
N ALA A 184 -12.72 -10.05 22.38
CA ALA A 184 -13.97 -9.29 22.39
C ALA A 184 -13.99 -8.22 23.50
N THR A 185 -13.40 -8.52 24.66
CA THR A 185 -13.24 -7.56 25.76
C THR A 185 -12.35 -6.39 25.33
N ILE A 186 -11.17 -6.68 24.77
CA ILE A 186 -10.23 -5.68 24.24
C ILE A 186 -10.91 -4.81 23.18
N GLN A 187 -11.57 -5.43 22.20
CA GLN A 187 -12.31 -4.74 21.14
C GLN A 187 -13.39 -3.82 21.71
N GLY A 188 -14.19 -4.30 22.68
CA GLY A 188 -15.25 -3.51 23.31
C GLY A 188 -14.74 -2.28 24.07
N HIS A 189 -13.66 -2.44 24.84
CA HIS A 189 -13.03 -1.33 25.57
C HIS A 189 -12.43 -0.29 24.62
N LEU A 190 -11.67 -0.72 23.62
CA LEU A 190 -11.06 0.18 22.63
C LEU A 190 -12.14 0.90 21.80
N THR A 191 -13.22 0.20 21.43
CA THR A 191 -14.38 0.81 20.76
C THR A 191 -15.00 1.91 21.62
N THR A 192 -15.05 1.73 22.94
CA THR A 192 -15.57 2.73 23.87
C THR A 192 -14.66 3.97 23.92
N VAL A 193 -13.35 3.78 23.98
CA VAL A 193 -12.36 4.89 23.93
C VAL A 193 -12.49 5.70 22.63
N LEU A 194 -12.64 5.03 21.49
CA LEU A 194 -12.81 5.67 20.19
C LEU A 194 -14.14 6.43 20.06
N ARG A 195 -15.17 6.07 20.84
CA ARG A 195 -16.50 6.71 20.83
C ARG A 195 -16.69 7.81 21.87
N ALA A 196 -15.87 7.84 22.92
CA ALA A 196 -16.13 8.61 24.14
C ALA A 196 -16.31 10.14 23.94
N THR A 197 -15.96 10.68 22.77
CA THR A 197 -15.97 12.13 22.51
C THR A 197 -16.68 12.51 21.21
N THR A 198 -17.49 11.63 20.61
CA THR A 198 -18.36 12.07 19.50
C THR A 198 -19.46 12.95 20.08
N ASP A 199 -19.36 14.26 19.87
CA ASP A 199 -20.25 15.24 20.49
C ASP A 199 -21.72 14.93 20.14
N PRO A 200 -22.63 14.72 21.11
CA PRO A 200 -24.02 14.33 20.83
C PRO A 200 -24.80 15.35 19.98
N ASN A 201 -24.30 16.58 19.87
CA ASN A 201 -24.92 17.70 19.15
C ASN A 201 -24.55 17.80 17.67
N GLU A 202 -23.60 17.02 17.14
CA GLU A 202 -23.32 16.91 15.70
C GLU A 202 -24.28 15.92 15.00
N LYS A 203 -25.54 15.86 15.42
CA LYS A 203 -26.64 15.16 14.70
C LYS A 203 -27.39 16.07 13.72
N GLY A 204 -26.77 17.17 13.31
CA GLY A 204 -27.30 18.09 12.32
C GLY A 204 -26.54 17.94 11.00
N LEU A 205 -27.14 17.23 10.05
CA LEU A 205 -26.80 17.29 8.63
C LEU A 205 -25.41 16.77 8.22
N ASP A 206 -25.12 15.51 8.55
CA ASP A 206 -24.56 14.52 7.62
C ASP A 206 -24.35 13.21 8.39
N SER A 207 -25.16 12.21 8.07
CA SER A 207 -24.94 10.83 8.53
C SER A 207 -23.68 10.28 7.85
N SER A 208 -22.50 10.65 8.34
CA SER A 208 -21.24 10.06 7.90
C SER A 208 -21.21 8.61 8.41
N PRO A 209 -21.06 7.59 7.54
CA PRO A 209 -21.15 6.17 7.90
C PRO A 209 -19.93 5.64 8.67
N ASN A 210 -19.03 6.52 9.12
CA ASN A 210 -17.74 6.14 9.67
C ASN A 210 -17.85 5.92 11.19
N HIS A 211 -18.47 4.81 11.58
CA HIS A 211 -18.40 4.33 12.96
C HIS A 211 -16.95 3.91 13.29
N PRO A 212 -16.42 4.28 14.47
CA PRO A 212 -15.14 3.76 14.91
C PRO A 212 -15.21 2.24 15.00
N ASP A 213 -14.13 1.61 14.56
CA ASP A 213 -14.05 0.17 14.36
C ASP A 213 -12.75 -0.38 14.96
N VAL A 214 -12.87 -1.52 15.63
CA VAL A 214 -11.74 -2.25 16.22
C VAL A 214 -11.84 -3.69 15.76
N LYS A 215 -10.84 -4.15 15.02
CA LYS A 215 -10.80 -5.49 14.46
C LYS A 215 -9.52 -6.20 14.86
N THR A 216 -9.61 -7.47 15.19
CA THR A 216 -8.45 -8.36 15.26
C THR A 216 -8.11 -8.79 13.84
N SER A 217 -6.85 -8.64 13.45
CA SER A 217 -6.41 -9.00 12.10
C SER A 217 -5.99 -10.46 12.08
N GLU A 218 -6.82 -11.34 11.49
CA GLU A 218 -6.50 -12.77 11.32
C GLU A 218 -5.33 -13.01 10.34
N PHE A 219 -4.96 -11.99 9.55
CA PHE A 219 -3.98 -12.10 8.46
C PHE A 219 -2.60 -11.52 8.77
N LEU A 220 -2.42 -10.87 9.93
CA LEU A 220 -1.16 -10.21 10.32
C LEU A 220 -0.49 -10.92 11.52
N GLY A 221 -0.52 -12.26 11.55
CA GLY A 221 0.12 -13.09 12.57
C GLY A 221 1.64 -13.25 12.41
N GLY A 222 2.33 -12.23 11.89
CA GLY A 222 3.79 -12.20 11.75
C GLY A 222 4.25 -10.79 11.38
N GLU A 223 5.52 -10.46 11.62
CA GLU A 223 6.16 -9.22 11.16
C GLU A 223 5.96 -9.08 9.65
N GLY A 224 4.88 -8.40 9.24
CA GLY A 224 4.68 -8.00 7.86
C GLY A 224 5.81 -7.04 7.49
N THR A 225 6.29 -7.08 6.25
CA THR A 225 7.20 -6.03 5.79
C THR A 225 6.59 -4.66 6.03
N MET A 226 7.42 -3.64 6.28
CA MET A 226 6.93 -2.29 6.59
C MET A 226 5.90 -1.81 5.56
N THR A 227 6.12 -2.06 4.26
CA THR A 227 5.16 -1.69 3.21
C THR A 227 3.84 -2.46 3.26
N THR A 228 3.79 -3.65 3.86
CA THR A 228 2.53 -4.39 4.10
C THR A 228 1.66 -3.67 5.12
N VAL A 229 2.24 -3.26 6.25
CA VAL A 229 1.54 -2.48 7.28
C VAL A 229 1.13 -1.12 6.73
N GLU A 230 2.02 -0.44 6.00
CA GLU A 230 1.70 0.86 5.38
C GLU A 230 0.60 0.75 4.33
N ARG A 231 0.60 -0.30 3.50
CA ARG A 231 -0.51 -0.56 2.56
C ARG A 231 -1.81 -0.82 3.31
N ARG A 232 -1.76 -1.55 4.43
CA ARG A 232 -2.96 -1.76 5.26
C ARG A 232 -3.49 -0.45 5.81
N LEU A 233 -2.62 0.44 6.30
CA LEU A 233 -3.00 1.78 6.76
C LEU A 233 -3.60 2.62 5.63
N HIS A 234 -3.08 2.54 4.39
CA HIS A 234 -3.71 3.16 3.21
C HIS A 234 -5.16 2.71 3.03
N GLN A 235 -5.40 1.41 3.08
CA GLN A 235 -6.75 0.83 2.94
C GLN A 235 -7.67 1.27 4.08
N MET A 236 -7.16 1.31 5.31
CA MET A 236 -7.92 1.77 6.47
C MET A 236 -8.30 3.25 6.33
N MET A 237 -7.35 4.12 5.96
CA MET A 237 -7.60 5.55 5.72
C MET A 237 -8.61 5.79 4.60
N LEU A 238 -8.48 5.05 3.48
CA LEU A 238 -9.44 5.09 2.38
C LEU A 238 -10.84 4.67 2.84
N SER A 239 -10.94 3.65 3.70
CA SER A 239 -12.23 3.16 4.20
C SER A 239 -12.95 4.17 5.11
N VAL A 240 -12.20 4.93 5.92
CA VAL A 240 -12.73 6.04 6.73
C VAL A 240 -12.82 7.37 5.99
N ARG A 241 -12.60 7.36 4.67
CA ARG A 241 -12.77 8.51 3.79
C ARG A 241 -12.06 9.77 4.26
N ASP A 242 -10.80 9.63 4.69
CA ASP A 242 -9.96 10.76 5.08
C ASP A 242 -9.79 11.81 3.97
N PHE A 243 -9.96 11.42 2.70
CA PHE A 243 -9.95 12.32 1.55
C PHE A 243 -11.13 13.30 1.49
N GLU A 244 -12.21 13.09 2.25
CA GLU A 244 -13.33 14.04 2.36
C GLU A 244 -12.93 15.15 3.36
N SER A 245 -12.33 16.24 2.87
CA SER A 245 -11.94 17.37 3.73
C SER A 245 -13.17 18.07 4.33
N PRO A 246 -13.14 18.49 5.61
CA PRO A 246 -14.04 19.53 6.09
C PRO A 246 -13.77 20.80 5.26
N SER A 247 -14.84 21.46 4.84
CA SER A 247 -14.99 22.36 3.69
C SER A 247 -14.26 23.72 3.76
N THR A 248 -13.11 23.82 4.44
CA THR A 248 -12.44 25.10 4.75
C THR A 248 -10.95 25.17 4.44
N LYS A 249 -10.35 24.21 3.74
CA LYS A 249 -8.98 24.39 3.24
C LYS A 249 -9.00 25.43 2.11
N GLU A 250 -8.36 26.58 2.34
CA GLU A 250 -8.01 27.54 1.29
C GLU A 250 -7.46 26.79 0.09
N ARG A 251 -7.86 27.23 -1.10
CA ARG A 251 -7.67 26.55 -2.39
C ARG A 251 -6.18 26.37 -2.70
N ARG A 252 -5.57 25.36 -2.09
CA ARG A 252 -4.17 24.96 -2.27
C ARG A 252 -3.99 24.61 -3.74
N LYS A 253 -2.79 24.87 -4.29
CA LYS A 253 -2.46 24.46 -5.66
C LYS A 253 -2.66 22.94 -5.75
N ARG A 254 -3.60 22.50 -6.60
CA ARG A 254 -3.85 21.07 -6.82
C ARG A 254 -2.58 20.39 -7.32
N MET A 255 -2.21 19.32 -6.63
CA MET A 255 -1.04 18.50 -6.92
C MET A 255 -1.37 17.48 -7.99
N VAL A 256 -2.65 17.11 -8.10
CA VAL A 256 -3.14 16.09 -9.02
C VAL A 256 -4.07 16.69 -10.07
N LYS A 257 -3.92 16.26 -11.31
CA LYS A 257 -4.79 16.58 -12.44
C LYS A 257 -5.19 15.29 -13.16
N ILE A 258 -6.41 15.24 -13.67
CA ILE A 258 -6.90 14.11 -14.45
C ILE A 258 -7.44 14.59 -15.79
N GLU A 259 -6.86 14.07 -16.86
CA GLU A 259 -7.27 14.33 -18.25
C GLU A 259 -7.86 13.06 -18.87
N SER A 260 -8.82 13.22 -19.78
CA SER A 260 -9.38 12.09 -20.54
C SER A 260 -8.66 11.97 -21.87
N CYS A 261 -8.23 10.75 -22.21
CA CYS A 261 -7.68 10.40 -23.52
C CYS A 261 -8.69 9.51 -24.25
N ASP A 262 -9.62 10.15 -24.96
CA ASP A 262 -10.76 9.46 -25.58
C ASP A 262 -10.33 8.51 -26.70
N GLU A 263 -9.28 8.86 -27.45
CA GLU A 263 -8.76 8.06 -28.57
C GLU A 263 -8.26 6.68 -28.14
N LYS A 264 -7.68 6.61 -26.94
CA LYS A 264 -7.13 5.37 -26.38
C LYS A 264 -7.97 4.83 -25.22
N GLY A 265 -9.06 5.48 -24.85
CA GLY A 265 -9.91 5.10 -23.72
C GLY A 265 -9.15 5.04 -22.38
N TYR A 266 -8.20 5.94 -22.15
CA TYR A 266 -7.48 6.05 -20.88
C TYR A 266 -7.85 7.33 -20.14
N SER A 267 -7.63 7.34 -18.82
CA SER A 267 -7.48 8.58 -18.07
C SER A 267 -6.02 8.78 -17.70
N ILE A 268 -5.55 10.01 -17.85
CA ILE A 268 -4.18 10.41 -17.56
C ILE A 268 -4.20 11.14 -16.23
N VAL A 269 -3.56 10.55 -15.22
CA VAL A 269 -3.35 11.17 -13.91
C VAL A 269 -1.98 11.79 -13.90
N SER A 270 -1.90 13.11 -13.75
CA SER A 270 -0.64 13.84 -13.60
C SER A 270 -0.49 14.34 -12.17
N ILE A 271 0.65 14.05 -11.56
CA ILE A 271 1.00 14.44 -10.19
C ILE A 271 2.25 15.30 -10.25
N ASP A 272 2.17 16.52 -9.72
CA ASP A 272 3.27 17.48 -9.61
C ASP A 272 3.36 17.96 -8.16
N CYS A 273 4.36 17.47 -7.44
CA CYS A 273 4.51 17.71 -6.01
C CYS A 273 5.97 17.72 -5.55
N LYS A 274 6.19 18.13 -4.29
CA LYS A 274 7.48 17.97 -3.64
C LYS A 274 7.81 16.48 -3.55
N ASP A 275 8.99 16.10 -4.01
CA ASP A 275 9.44 14.71 -3.94
C ASP A 275 9.71 14.30 -2.49
N ARG A 276 9.48 13.02 -2.21
CA ARG A 276 9.73 12.40 -0.92
C ARG A 276 9.86 10.88 -1.06
N PRO A 277 10.53 10.21 -0.09
CA PRO A 277 10.52 8.77 -0.02
C PRO A 277 9.10 8.20 -0.12
N ARG A 278 8.98 7.06 -0.81
CA ARG A 278 7.74 6.26 -0.94
C ARG A 278 6.60 6.95 -1.69
N LEU A 279 6.83 8.07 -2.38
CA LEU A 279 5.79 8.76 -3.15
C LEU A 279 5.18 7.87 -4.26
N MET A 280 6.02 7.14 -5.02
CA MET A 280 5.53 6.19 -6.03
C MET A 280 4.74 5.04 -5.39
N PHE A 281 5.17 4.54 -4.23
CA PHE A 281 4.45 3.50 -3.50
C PHE A 281 3.05 3.98 -3.09
N ASP A 282 2.94 5.16 -2.49
CA ASP A 282 1.65 5.69 -2.04
C ASP A 282 0.67 5.94 -3.19
N THR A 283 1.17 6.42 -4.33
CA THR A 283 0.34 6.68 -5.52
C THR A 283 -0.12 5.39 -6.20
N VAL A 284 0.77 4.41 -6.39
CA VAL A 284 0.43 3.09 -6.95
C VAL A 284 -0.52 2.32 -6.01
N CYS A 285 -0.30 2.36 -4.70
CA CYS A 285 -1.22 1.80 -3.70
C CYS A 285 -2.62 2.41 -3.84
N THR A 286 -2.71 3.74 -3.85
CA THR A 286 -3.99 4.45 -3.96
C THR A 286 -4.75 4.05 -5.21
N LEU A 287 -4.10 4.07 -6.38
CA LEU A 287 -4.73 3.68 -7.64
C LEU A 287 -5.20 2.21 -7.61
N THR A 288 -4.35 1.31 -7.12
CA THR A 288 -4.64 -0.12 -7.04
C THR A 288 -5.80 -0.42 -6.08
N ASP A 289 -5.79 0.18 -4.89
CA ASP A 289 -6.82 -0.04 -3.87
C ASP A 289 -8.16 0.63 -4.25
N MET A 290 -8.12 1.66 -5.12
CA MET A 290 -9.29 2.22 -5.80
C MET A 290 -9.72 1.42 -7.05
N GLN A 291 -9.14 0.24 -7.29
CA GLN A 291 -9.44 -0.67 -8.40
C GLN A 291 -9.11 -0.13 -9.80
N TYR A 292 -8.12 0.76 -9.90
CA TYR A 292 -7.57 1.19 -11.18
C TYR A 292 -6.35 0.36 -11.58
N VAL A 293 -6.27 0.06 -12.87
CA VAL A 293 -5.15 -0.63 -13.51
C VAL A 293 -4.29 0.41 -14.22
N ILE A 294 -2.99 0.42 -13.91
CA ILE A 294 -1.99 1.27 -14.56
C ILE A 294 -1.47 0.52 -15.80
N PHE A 295 -1.67 1.13 -16.97
CA PHE A 295 -1.19 0.59 -18.26
C PHE A 295 0.16 1.18 -18.63
N HIS A 296 0.30 2.49 -18.49
CA HIS A 296 1.58 3.16 -18.68
C HIS A 296 1.83 4.11 -17.53
N ALA A 297 3.10 4.33 -17.21
CA ALA A 297 3.47 5.40 -16.34
C ALA A 297 4.86 5.94 -16.65
N SER A 298 5.04 7.23 -16.39
CA SER A 298 6.32 7.91 -16.44
C SER A 298 6.52 8.65 -15.13
N ILE A 299 7.57 8.28 -14.41
CA ILE A 299 7.96 8.89 -13.14
C ILE A 299 9.30 9.57 -13.37
N SER A 300 9.42 10.80 -12.89
CA SER A 300 10.69 11.52 -12.85
C SER A 300 10.75 12.40 -11.61
N SER A 301 11.85 12.31 -10.88
CA SER A 301 12.21 13.21 -9.80
C SER A 301 13.41 14.05 -10.22
N HIS A 302 13.31 15.35 -10.01
CA HIS A 302 14.37 16.32 -10.24
C HIS A 302 14.48 17.26 -9.05
N GLU A 303 15.67 17.34 -8.46
CA GLU A 303 15.96 18.10 -7.24
C GLU A 303 15.02 17.73 -6.08
N ALA A 304 14.02 18.57 -5.81
CA ALA A 304 13.08 18.42 -4.72
C ALA A 304 11.64 18.22 -5.19
N TYR A 305 11.43 18.01 -6.49
CA TYR A 305 10.11 17.87 -7.10
C TYR A 305 9.99 16.58 -7.90
N ALA A 306 8.84 15.94 -7.78
CA ALA A 306 8.48 14.75 -8.53
C ALA A 306 7.34 15.06 -9.48
N PHE A 307 7.48 14.55 -10.70
CA PHE A 307 6.44 14.50 -11.70
C PHE A 307 6.13 13.04 -11.98
N GLN A 308 4.85 12.66 -11.85
CA GLN A 308 4.38 11.31 -12.14
C GLN A 308 3.16 11.39 -13.05
N GLU A 309 3.18 10.62 -14.12
CA GLU A 309 2.07 10.50 -15.06
C GLU A 309 1.65 9.05 -15.15
N TYR A 310 0.37 8.76 -14.93
CA TYR A 310 -0.20 7.42 -14.96
C TYR A 310 -1.37 7.34 -15.93
N PHE A 311 -1.32 6.40 -16.85
CA PHE A 311 -2.39 6.06 -17.78
C PHE A 311 -3.19 4.91 -17.18
N ILE A 312 -4.41 5.21 -16.75
CA ILE A 312 -5.23 4.28 -15.97
C ILE A 312 -6.57 3.98 -16.64
N ARG A 313 -7.11 2.81 -16.30
CA ARG A 313 -8.53 2.45 -16.47
C ARG A 313 -9.03 1.81 -15.20
N HIS A 314 -10.32 1.93 -14.93
CA HIS A 314 -10.93 1.13 -13.88
C HIS A 314 -10.91 -0.36 -14.29
N ILE A 315 -10.97 -1.27 -13.32
CA ILE A 315 -10.93 -2.72 -13.56
C ILE A 315 -12.06 -3.22 -14.48
N ASP A 316 -13.15 -2.46 -14.59
CA ASP A 316 -14.24 -2.71 -15.55
C ASP A 316 -13.87 -2.40 -17.00
N GLY A 317 -12.69 -1.81 -17.25
CA GLY A 317 -12.16 -1.48 -18.56
C GLY A 317 -12.50 -0.06 -19.04
N TYR A 318 -13.20 0.75 -18.27
CA TYR A 318 -13.56 2.11 -18.66
C TYR A 318 -12.60 3.18 -18.11
N ALA A 319 -12.48 4.28 -18.84
CA ALA A 319 -11.83 5.50 -18.36
C ALA A 319 -12.72 6.23 -17.35
N LEU A 320 -12.12 7.15 -16.58
CA LEU A 320 -12.88 8.03 -15.70
C LEU A 320 -13.72 8.99 -16.54
N ASN A 321 -15.05 8.83 -16.46
CA ASN A 321 -15.98 9.51 -17.36
C ASN A 321 -16.76 10.62 -16.67
N THR A 322 -16.87 10.58 -15.33
CA THR A 322 -17.67 11.56 -14.57
C THR A 322 -16.79 12.53 -13.79
N ALA A 323 -17.26 13.77 -13.62
CA ALA A 323 -16.54 14.77 -12.82
C ALA A 323 -16.39 14.35 -11.35
N SER A 324 -17.41 13.69 -10.79
CA SER A 324 -17.38 13.20 -9.41
C SER A 324 -16.38 12.07 -9.19
N GLU A 325 -16.26 11.15 -10.15
CA GLU A 325 -15.26 10.08 -10.11
C GLU A 325 -13.84 10.63 -10.19
N LYS A 326 -13.60 11.58 -11.12
CA LYS A 326 -12.31 12.29 -11.23
C LYS A 326 -11.97 13.02 -9.94
N GLU A 327 -12.91 13.78 -9.38
CA GLU A 327 -12.71 14.51 -8.13
C GLU A 327 -12.40 13.56 -6.96
N ARG A 328 -13.09 12.41 -6.89
CA ARG A 328 -12.80 11.38 -5.88
C ARG A 328 -11.38 10.85 -6.01
N VAL A 329 -10.91 10.52 -7.21
CA VAL A 329 -9.54 10.03 -7.43
C VAL A 329 -8.50 11.10 -7.11
N ILE A 330 -8.74 12.36 -7.49
CA ILE A 330 -7.91 13.50 -7.12
C ILE A 330 -7.78 13.59 -5.60
N ASN A 331 -8.91 13.61 -4.88
CA ASN A 331 -8.91 13.76 -3.42
C ASN A 331 -8.19 12.58 -2.73
N CYS A 332 -8.39 11.35 -3.21
CA CYS A 332 -7.72 10.18 -2.65
C CYS A 332 -6.20 10.24 -2.84
N LEU A 333 -5.74 10.63 -4.04
CA LEU A 333 -4.31 10.78 -4.32
C LEU A 333 -3.68 11.93 -3.53
N GLU A 334 -4.36 13.09 -3.45
CA GLU A 334 -3.88 14.21 -2.64
C GLU A 334 -3.79 13.84 -1.15
N ALA A 335 -4.82 13.17 -0.60
CA ALA A 335 -4.77 12.66 0.76
C ALA A 335 -3.60 11.70 0.97
N ALA A 336 -3.41 10.71 0.09
CA ALA A 336 -2.29 9.77 0.16
C ALA A 336 -0.92 10.46 0.13
N ILE A 337 -0.76 11.52 -0.69
CA ILE A 337 0.48 12.28 -0.75
C ILE A 337 0.69 13.07 0.56
N GLU A 338 -0.36 13.67 1.11
CA GLU A 338 -0.33 14.50 2.32
C GLU A 338 -0.11 13.70 3.61
N ARG A 339 -0.61 12.46 3.74
CA ARG A 339 -0.53 11.62 4.96
C ARG A 339 0.88 11.55 5.56
N ARG A 340 1.93 11.52 4.72
CA ARG A 340 3.34 11.40 5.14
C ARG A 340 4.08 12.73 5.27
N VAL A 341 3.42 13.86 5.01
CA VAL A 341 4.06 15.19 5.17
C VAL A 341 4.23 15.55 6.65
N CYS A 342 3.53 14.86 7.56
CA CYS A 342 3.62 15.06 9.01
C CYS A 342 4.76 14.31 9.71
N GLU A 343 5.61 13.53 9.01
CA GLU A 343 6.76 12.82 9.62
C GLU A 343 7.92 13.76 10.02
N VAL A 344 7.78 15.08 9.87
CA VAL A 344 8.80 16.05 10.29
C VAL A 344 8.34 16.79 11.55
N ILE A 345 8.43 16.11 12.70
CA ILE A 345 8.67 16.79 13.98
C ILE A 345 9.86 16.05 14.60
N ASN A 346 11.06 16.54 14.30
CA ASN A 346 12.29 16.20 15.03
C ASN A 346 12.32 16.92 16.38
#